data_AF-A0A6J7EFW0-F1
#
_entry.id   AF-A0A6J7EFW0-F1
#
_cell.length_a   1.000
_cell.length_b   1.000
_cell.length_c   1.000
_cell.angle_alpha   90.00
_cell.angle_beta   90.00
_cell.angle_gamma   90.00
#
_symmetry.space_group_name_H-M   'P 1'
#
loop_
_entity.id
_entity.type
_entity.pdbx_description
1 polymer ?
#
loop_
_entity_poly.entity_id
_entity_poly.type
_entity_poly.pdbx_seq_one_letter_code
_entity_poly.pdbx_strand_id
1 'polypeptide(L)'
;MPKVLVASQTKVIEAVVDERGEWLPSVPVISVVPHDAGDVWLAAAMLTSPVASAWIALQRIGTGLSAQAIRVTASDLAALPLPADRTAWKDASDSLQNGDVYGCGRHMIHAYGLAHRADLYDWWEQRVNGSRERSG
;
A
#
# COMPACT_ATOMS: atom_id res chain seq x y z
N MET A 1 -17.20 -2.44 11.06
CA MET A 1 -16.25 -3.55 10.85
C MET A 1 -14.92 -2.96 10.43
N PRO A 2 -13.78 -3.50 10.91
CA PRO A 2 -12.46 -2.96 10.58
C PRO A 2 -12.23 -2.95 9.07
N LYS A 3 -11.62 -1.89 8.55
CA LYS A 3 -11.38 -1.71 7.12
C LYS A 3 -10.15 -0.85 6.85
N VAL A 4 -9.62 -0.97 5.65
CA VAL A 4 -8.57 -0.11 5.12
C VAL A 4 -9.19 0.85 4.12
N LEU A 5 -8.96 2.15 4.29
CA LEU A 5 -9.38 3.18 3.33
C LEU A 5 -8.20 3.54 2.45
N VAL A 6 -8.32 3.30 1.14
CA VAL A 6 -7.26 3.51 0.16
C VAL A 6 -7.58 4.74 -0.69
N ALA A 7 -6.63 5.66 -0.80
CA ALA A 7 -6.76 6.82 -1.68
C ALA A 7 -6.82 6.36 -3.15
N SER A 8 -7.75 6.91 -3.92
CA SER A 8 -7.97 6.46 -5.31
C SER A 8 -6.98 7.03 -6.32
N GLN A 9 -6.22 8.09 -5.96
CA GLN A 9 -5.30 8.76 -6.88
C GLN A 9 -4.12 9.40 -6.16
N THR A 10 -2.95 8.75 -6.23
CA THR A 10 -1.74 9.13 -5.46
C THR A 10 -0.47 8.67 -6.19
N LYS A 11 0.72 9.15 -5.79
CA LYS A 11 2.01 8.76 -6.43
C LYS A 11 2.43 7.32 -6.14
N VAL A 12 2.02 6.83 -4.97
CA VAL A 12 2.14 5.46 -4.44
C VAL A 12 0.81 5.14 -3.77
N ILE A 13 0.50 3.88 -3.51
CA ILE A 13 -0.75 3.56 -2.81
C ILE A 13 -0.66 4.10 -1.37
N GLU A 14 -1.58 4.99 -1.03
CA GLU A 14 -1.71 5.56 0.31
C GLU A 14 -2.98 5.00 0.95
N ALA A 15 -2.87 4.48 2.18
CA ALA A 15 -3.99 3.88 2.87
C ALA A 15 -3.91 4.11 4.38
N VAL A 16 -5.07 4.09 5.02
CA VAL A 16 -5.23 4.24 6.47
C VAL A 16 -6.14 3.16 7.03
N VAL A 17 -5.87 2.72 8.25
CA VAL A 17 -6.66 1.70 8.93
C VAL A 17 -7.75 2.36 9.77
N ASP A 18 -8.99 1.95 9.55
CA ASP A 18 -10.11 2.19 10.43
C ASP A 18 -10.36 0.92 11.24
N GLU A 19 -9.69 0.81 12.39
CA GLU A 19 -9.71 -0.38 13.24
C GLU A 19 -11.10 -0.68 13.81
N ARG A 20 -11.96 0.33 13.94
CA ARG A 20 -13.31 0.18 14.51
C ARG A 20 -14.39 0.08 13.44
N GLY A 21 -14.08 0.54 12.23
CA GLY A 21 -15.04 0.61 11.13
C GLY A 21 -15.96 1.82 11.19
N GLU A 22 -15.59 2.85 11.94
CA GLU A 22 -16.42 4.01 12.28
C GLU A 22 -16.18 5.19 11.33
N TRP A 23 -15.15 5.13 10.48
CA TRP A 23 -14.77 6.24 9.63
C TRP A 23 -15.66 6.30 8.38
N LEU A 24 -16.17 7.52 8.12
CA LEU A 24 -16.95 7.87 6.95
C LEU A 24 -16.14 8.89 6.12
N PRO A 25 -15.61 8.48 4.96
CA PRO A 25 -14.76 9.35 4.15
C PRO A 25 -15.58 10.45 3.48
N SER A 26 -15.11 11.70 3.56
CA SER A 26 -15.72 12.86 2.89
C SER A 26 -15.26 13.03 1.43
N VAL A 27 -14.22 12.29 1.04
CA VAL A 27 -13.65 12.27 -0.31
C VAL A 27 -13.66 10.83 -0.86
N PRO A 28 -13.62 10.63 -2.18
CA PRO A 28 -13.58 9.30 -2.76
C PRO A 28 -12.38 8.48 -2.27
N VAL A 29 -12.67 7.31 -1.71
CA VAL A 29 -11.69 6.28 -1.31
C VAL A 29 -12.23 4.90 -1.67
N ILE A 30 -11.35 3.92 -1.75
CA ILE A 30 -11.74 2.50 -1.87
C ILE A 30 -11.66 1.88 -0.48
N SER A 31 -12.75 1.27 -0.02
CA SER A 31 -12.74 0.49 1.22
C SER A 31 -12.34 -0.95 0.92
N VAL A 32 -11.30 -1.44 1.59
CA VAL A 32 -10.90 -2.85 1.58
C VAL A 32 -11.24 -3.44 2.95
N VAL A 33 -12.04 -4.50 2.93
CA VAL A 33 -12.47 -5.21 4.14
C VAL A 33 -11.80 -6.58 4.13
N PRO A 34 -10.95 -6.90 5.12
CA PRO A 34 -10.37 -8.24 5.21
C PRO A 34 -11.46 -9.27 5.58
N HIS A 35 -11.25 -10.53 5.20
CA HIS A 35 -12.15 -11.62 5.60
C HIS A 35 -12.15 -11.84 7.12
N ASP A 36 -10.97 -11.77 7.74
CA ASP A 36 -10.80 -11.73 9.19
C ASP A 36 -10.50 -10.29 9.64
N ALA A 37 -11.28 -9.79 10.61
CA ALA A 37 -11.07 -8.49 11.22
C ALA A 37 -9.65 -8.31 11.80
N GLY A 38 -9.02 -9.39 12.28
CA GLY A 38 -7.66 -9.40 12.81
C GLY A 38 -6.57 -9.14 11.75
N ASP A 39 -6.91 -9.29 10.46
CA ASP A 39 -5.96 -9.11 9.36
C ASP A 39 -5.94 -7.67 8.81
N VAL A 40 -6.64 -6.72 9.43
CA VAL A 40 -6.76 -5.34 8.89
C VAL A 40 -5.40 -4.65 8.69
N TRP A 41 -4.45 -4.85 9.61
CA TRP A 41 -3.10 -4.31 9.51
C TRP A 41 -2.23 -5.04 8.48
N LEU A 42 -2.48 -6.33 8.26
CA LEU A 42 -1.82 -7.11 7.21
C LEU A 42 -2.28 -6.67 5.83
N ALA A 43 -3.59 -6.46 5.66
CA ALA A 43 -4.14 -5.87 4.45
C ALA A 43 -3.54 -4.48 4.21
N ALA A 44 -3.48 -3.63 5.24
CA ALA A 44 -2.88 -2.29 5.12
C ALA A 44 -1.41 -2.36 4.69
N ALA A 45 -0.58 -3.19 5.34
CA ALA A 45 0.83 -3.34 5.00
C ALA A 45 1.05 -3.79 3.54
N MET A 46 0.23 -4.72 3.06
CA MET A 46 0.25 -5.15 1.66
C MET A 46 -0.11 -3.99 0.73
N LEU A 47 -1.20 -3.28 1.02
CA LEU A 47 -1.72 -2.21 0.17
C LEU A 47 -0.78 -1.01 0.09
N THR A 48 -0.15 -0.61 1.19
CA THR A 48 0.78 0.54 1.23
C THR A 48 2.21 0.18 0.79
N SER A 49 2.44 -1.05 0.33
CA SER A 49 3.78 -1.54 0.04
C SER A 49 4.40 -0.96 -1.24
N PRO A 50 5.75 -0.96 -1.34
CA PRO A 50 6.46 -0.69 -2.59
C PRO A 50 5.99 -1.61 -3.72
N VAL A 51 5.77 -2.89 -3.43
CA VAL A 51 5.40 -3.92 -4.40
C VAL A 51 4.02 -3.65 -4.98
N ALA A 52 3.02 -3.35 -4.14
CA ALA A 52 1.68 -3.03 -4.61
C ALA A 52 1.66 -1.76 -5.48
N SER A 53 2.39 -0.73 -5.06
CA SER A 53 2.52 0.51 -5.84
C SER A 53 3.15 0.28 -7.21
N ALA A 54 4.24 -0.49 -7.26
CA ALA A 54 4.89 -0.82 -8.53
C ALA A 54 4.04 -1.75 -9.40
N TRP A 55 3.35 -2.74 -8.82
CA TRP A 55 2.46 -3.64 -9.55
C TRP A 55 1.38 -2.87 -10.32
N ILE A 56 0.69 -1.93 -9.64
CA ILE A 56 -0.34 -1.11 -10.30
C ILE A 56 0.30 -0.14 -11.31
N ALA A 57 1.45 0.47 -10.99
CA ALA A 57 2.14 1.35 -11.91
C ALA A 57 2.56 0.63 -13.22
N LEU A 58 3.07 -0.60 -13.12
CA LEU A 58 3.48 -1.41 -14.26
C LEU A 58 2.29 -1.74 -15.18
N GLN A 59 1.11 -2.02 -14.62
CA GLN A 59 -0.11 -2.25 -15.41
C GLN A 59 -0.62 -1.02 -16.17
N ARG A 60 -0.03 0.16 -15.95
CA ARG A 60 -0.42 1.42 -16.58
C ARG A 60 0.66 2.00 -17.50
N ILE A 61 1.79 1.32 -17.65
CA ILE A 61 2.80 1.67 -18.65
C ILE A 61 2.15 1.67 -20.04
N GLY A 62 2.27 2.79 -20.76
CA GLY A 62 1.71 2.95 -22.10
C GLY A 62 0.31 3.59 -22.17
N THR A 63 -0.30 3.96 -21.04
CA THR A 63 -1.67 4.54 -21.01
C THR A 63 -1.74 6.07 -21.18
N GLY A 64 -0.61 6.75 -21.35
CA GLY A 64 -0.55 8.22 -21.54
C GLY A 64 -0.94 9.06 -20.31
N LEU A 65 -1.31 8.43 -19.19
CA LEU A 65 -1.51 9.10 -17.91
C LEU A 65 -0.16 9.58 -17.37
N SER A 66 -0.08 10.84 -16.97
CA SER A 66 1.18 11.49 -16.59
C SER A 66 1.90 10.70 -15.48
N ALA A 67 3.23 10.77 -15.47
CA ALA A 67 4.13 10.13 -14.50
C ALA A 67 3.93 10.54 -13.02
N GLN A 68 2.84 11.27 -12.71
CA GLN A 68 2.62 11.98 -11.46
C GLN A 68 1.56 11.33 -10.55
N ALA A 69 0.64 10.51 -11.07
CA ALA A 69 -0.40 9.89 -10.25
C ALA A 69 -0.81 8.50 -10.75
N ILE A 70 -0.82 7.54 -9.84
CA ILE A 70 -1.39 6.20 -9.99
C ILE A 70 -2.89 6.31 -9.65
N ARG A 71 -3.75 5.94 -10.60
CA ARG A 71 -5.18 5.74 -10.31
C ARG A 71 -5.39 4.29 -9.86
N VAL A 72 -5.91 4.12 -8.66
CA VAL A 72 -6.21 2.83 -8.05
C VAL A 72 -7.68 2.50 -8.24
N THR A 73 -7.99 1.27 -8.63
CA THR A 73 -9.37 0.75 -8.69
C THR A 73 -9.53 -0.46 -7.78
N ALA A 74 -10.78 -0.80 -7.41
CA ALA A 74 -11.04 -1.99 -6.59
C ALA A 74 -10.54 -3.28 -7.26
N SER A 75 -10.67 -3.37 -8.60
CA SER A 75 -10.18 -4.51 -9.37
C SER A 75 -8.66 -4.63 -9.33
N ASP A 76 -7.93 -3.50 -9.34
CA ASP A 76 -6.48 -3.51 -9.22
C ASP A 76 -6.05 -4.08 -7.86
N LEU A 77 -6.71 -3.66 -6.78
CA LEU A 77 -6.41 -4.12 -5.43
C LEU A 77 -6.74 -5.61 -5.26
N ALA A 78 -7.86 -6.07 -5.82
CA ALA A 78 -8.27 -7.48 -5.79
C ALA A 78 -7.31 -8.40 -6.57
N ALA A 79 -6.59 -7.86 -7.55
CA ALA A 79 -5.64 -8.60 -8.38
C ALA A 79 -4.20 -8.59 -7.82
N LEU A 80 -3.96 -7.97 -6.65
CA LEU A 80 -2.63 -7.97 -6.05
C LEU A 80 -2.21 -9.38 -5.64
N PRO A 81 -0.97 -9.81 -5.97
CA PRO A 81 -0.47 -11.08 -5.47
C PRO A 81 -0.33 -11.03 -3.95
N LEU A 82 -0.64 -12.13 -3.27
CA LEU A 82 -0.40 -12.25 -1.84
C LEU A 82 1.11 -12.46 -1.57
N PRO A 83 1.66 -11.89 -0.47
CA PRO A 83 3.03 -12.16 -0.06
C PRO A 83 3.24 -13.65 0.27
N ALA A 84 4.42 -14.18 -0.09
CA ALA A 84 4.75 -15.59 0.10
C ALA A 84 5.30 -15.86 1.51
N ASP A 85 6.06 -14.93 2.09
CA ASP A 85 6.61 -15.04 3.44
C ASP A 85 5.67 -14.35 4.44
N ARG A 86 4.96 -15.18 5.20
CA ARG A 86 3.98 -14.74 6.20
C ARG A 86 4.62 -14.07 7.41
N THR A 87 5.84 -14.44 7.78
CA THR A 87 6.55 -13.86 8.93
C THR A 87 6.95 -12.43 8.59
N ALA A 88 7.63 -12.23 7.45
CA ALA A 88 7.99 -10.90 6.99
C ALA A 88 6.76 -10.01 6.75
N TRP A 89 5.64 -10.59 6.28
CA TRP A 89 4.39 -9.84 6.15
C TRP A 89 3.84 -9.37 7.50
N LYS A 90 3.93 -10.20 8.55
CA LYS A 90 3.53 -9.81 9.91
C LYS A 90 4.47 -8.73 10.47
N ASP A 91 5.77 -8.87 10.29
CA ASP A 91 6.73 -7.84 10.71
C ASP A 91 6.44 -6.50 10.00
N ALA A 92 5.97 -6.54 8.74
CA ALA A 92 5.53 -5.35 8.04
C ALA A 92 4.29 -4.71 8.66
N SER A 93 3.28 -5.51 9.04
CA SER A 93 2.08 -4.99 9.70
C SER A 93 2.40 -4.37 11.05
N ASP A 94 3.30 -4.99 11.82
CA ASP A 94 3.72 -4.48 13.13
C ASP A 94 4.49 -3.16 12.98
N SER A 95 5.38 -3.03 11.99
CA SER A 95 6.02 -1.76 11.65
C SER A 95 5.00 -0.68 11.29
N LEU A 96 4.05 -0.99 10.41
CA LEU A 96 3.05 -0.02 9.96
C LEU A 96 2.15 0.45 11.11
N GLN A 97 1.71 -0.47 11.98
CA GLN A 97 0.91 -0.15 13.15
C GLN A 97 1.64 0.78 14.12
N ASN A 98 2.96 0.65 14.23
CA ASN A 98 3.81 1.54 15.02
C ASN A 98 4.17 2.86 14.29
N GLY A 99 3.61 3.11 13.10
CA GLY A 99 3.87 4.31 12.30
C GLY A 99 5.17 4.26 11.48
N ASP A 100 5.89 3.13 11.48
CA ASP A 100 7.11 2.94 10.69
C ASP A 100 6.76 2.46 9.26
N VAL A 101 6.38 3.44 8.44
CA VAL A 101 6.05 3.23 7.02
C VAL A 101 7.25 2.67 6.24
N TYR A 102 8.47 3.14 6.53
CA TYR A 102 9.67 2.71 5.81
C TYR A 102 10.08 1.28 6.20
N GLY A 103 10.02 0.93 7.48
CA GLY A 103 10.22 -0.44 7.95
C GLY A 103 9.18 -1.40 7.36
N CYS A 104 7.91 -1.01 7.34
CA CYS A 104 6.85 -1.75 6.63
C CYS A 104 7.24 -1.99 5.16
N GLY A 105 7.70 -0.95 4.46
CA GLY A 105 8.13 -1.05 3.06
C GLY A 105 9.26 -2.07 2.86
N ARG A 106 10.28 -2.06 3.73
CA ARG A 106 11.40 -3.03 3.68
C ARG A 106 10.91 -4.45 3.94
N HIS A 107 10.15 -4.67 5.01
CA HIS A 107 9.61 -5.99 5.34
C HIS A 107 8.72 -6.54 4.21
N MET A 108 7.92 -5.70 3.55
CA MET A 108 7.11 -6.15 2.40
C MET A 108 7.95 -6.56 1.19
N ILE A 109 9.09 -5.91 0.92
CA ILE A 109 10.02 -6.37 -0.13
C ILE A 109 10.50 -7.80 0.17
N HIS A 110 10.83 -8.09 1.43
CA HIS A 110 11.18 -9.44 1.86
C HIS A 110 10.00 -10.40 1.75
N ALA A 111 8.80 -9.98 2.16
CA ALA A 111 7.57 -10.78 2.12
C ALA A 111 7.22 -11.30 0.71
N TYR A 112 7.58 -10.53 -0.32
CA TYR A 112 7.42 -10.90 -1.73
C TYR A 112 8.64 -11.61 -2.34
N GLY A 113 9.72 -11.87 -1.58
CA GLY A 113 10.94 -12.49 -2.10
C GLY A 113 11.78 -11.56 -3.00
N LEU A 114 11.58 -10.24 -2.90
CA LEU A 114 12.20 -9.24 -3.76
C LEU A 114 13.37 -8.51 -3.09
N ALA A 115 13.98 -9.09 -2.05
CA ALA A 115 15.11 -8.48 -1.32
C ALA A 115 16.29 -8.07 -2.21
N HIS A 116 16.44 -8.71 -3.38
CA HIS A 116 17.46 -8.38 -4.38
C HIS A 116 17.12 -7.13 -5.22
N ARG A 117 15.93 -6.53 -5.07
CA ARG A 117 15.43 -5.37 -5.80
C ARG A 117 15.45 -4.11 -4.95
N ALA A 118 16.65 -3.70 -4.54
CA ALA A 118 16.83 -2.45 -3.78
C ALA A 118 16.28 -1.23 -4.53
N ASP A 119 16.40 -1.23 -5.87
CA ASP A 119 15.87 -0.20 -6.77
C ASP A 119 14.36 0.04 -6.62
N LEU A 120 13.59 -1.01 -6.31
CA LEU A 120 12.15 -0.92 -6.11
C LEU A 120 11.81 -0.17 -4.82
N TYR A 121 12.54 -0.44 -3.74
CA TYR A 121 12.37 0.27 -2.48
C TYR A 121 12.75 1.75 -2.66
N ASP A 122 13.91 2.03 -3.26
CA ASP A 122 14.41 3.40 -3.45
C ASP A 122 13.43 4.24 -4.31
N TRP A 123 12.89 3.64 -5.37
CA TRP A 123 11.89 4.26 -6.23
C TRP A 123 10.60 4.65 -5.48
N TRP A 124 10.16 3.79 -4.57
CA TRP A 124 8.96 4.00 -3.76
C TRP A 124 9.22 5.05 -2.68
N GLU A 125 10.36 4.97 -1.98
CA GLU A 125 10.75 5.88 -0.91
C GLU A 125 10.80 7.34 -1.42
N GLN A 126 11.41 7.57 -2.59
CA GLN A 126 11.44 8.88 -3.23
C GLN A 126 10.02 9.45 -3.47
N ARG A 127 9.06 8.60 -3.84
CA ARG A 127 7.66 9.02 -4.10
C ARG A 127 6.88 9.27 -2.82
N VAL A 128 7.10 8.48 -1.77
CA VAL A 128 6.52 8.72 -0.43
C VAL A 128 6.96 10.08 0.08
N ASN A 129 8.25 10.40 -0.01
CA ASN A 129 8.80 11.69 0.42
C ASN A 129 8.23 12.85 -0.40
N GLY A 130 8.18 12.72 -1.74
CA GLY A 130 7.55 13.72 -2.61
C GLY A 130 6.02 13.80 -2.52
N SER A 131 5.35 12.92 -1.78
CA SER A 131 3.94 13.05 -1.38
C SER A 131 3.80 13.89 -0.11
N ARG A 132 4.67 13.68 0.90
CA ARG A 132 4.64 14.42 2.17
C ARG A 132 4.83 15.93 2.01
N GLU A 133 5.69 16.37 1.11
CA GLU A 133 5.96 17.80 0.86
C GLU A 133 4.75 18.61 0.35
N ARG A 134 3.68 17.95 -0.12
CA ARG A 134 2.46 18.64 -0.60
C ARG A 134 1.31 18.65 0.41
N SER A 135 1.46 17.94 1.53
CA SER A 135 0.40 17.76 2.55
C SER A 135 0.66 18.52 3.85
N GLY A 136 1.81 19.21 3.97
CA GLY A 136 2.14 20.16 5.04
C GLY A 136 2.14 21.58 4.51
#